data_AF-A0A662UP42-F1
#
_entry.id   AF-A0A662UP42-F1
#
_cell.length_a   1.000
_cell.length_b   1.000
_cell.length_c   1.000
_cell.angle_alpha   90.00
_cell.angle_beta   90.00
_cell.angle_gamma   90.00
#
_symmetry.space_group_name_H-M   'P 1'
#
loop_
_entity.id
_entity.type
_entity.pdbx_description
1 polymer ?
#
loop_
_entity_poly.entity_id
_entity_poly.type
_entity_poly.pdbx_seq_one_letter_code
_entity_poly.pdbx_strand_id
1 'polypeptide(L)' 'MPVYLVEIWIPKDGKERECLEISRKILEYIKTHRDEFKERKSHRLFRVFIGGKPWFIDIQEYEDLNPWRN' A
#
# COMPACT_ATOMS: atom_id res chain seq x y z
N MET A 1 18.77 2.27 5.90
CA MET A 1 18.19 1.00 5.44
C MET A 1 16.74 1.27 5.10
N PRO A 2 16.25 0.91 3.89
CA PRO A 2 14.85 1.17 3.54
C PRO A 2 13.92 0.39 4.47
N VAL A 3 12.89 1.05 4.98
CA VAL A 3 11.85 0.43 5.80
C VAL A 3 10.61 0.24 4.93
N TYR A 4 10.02 -0.95 5.00
CA TYR A 4 8.82 -1.27 4.23
C TYR A 4 7.66 -1.62 5.17
N LEU A 5 6.53 -0.94 4.99
CA LEU A 5 5.24 -1.39 5.51
C LEU A 5 4.53 -2.18 4.40
N VAL A 6 4.12 -3.41 4.71
CA VAL A 6 3.42 -4.29 3.79
C VAL A 6 2.07 -4.65 4.40
N GLU A 7 0.98 -4.24 3.75
CA GLU A 7 -0.37 -4.58 4.16
C GLU A 7 -1.00 -5.52 3.13
N ILE A 8 -1.65 -6.58 3.62
CA ILE A 8 -2.30 -7.59 2.78
C ILE A 8 -3.79 -7.59 3.08
N TRP A 9 -4.57 -7.39 2.04
CA TRP A 9 -6.02 -7.31 2.09
C TRP A 9 -6.59 -8.51 1.35
N ILE A 10 -7.23 -9.41 2.11
CA ILE A 10 -7.89 -10.59 1.58
C ILE A 10 -9.40 -10.30 1.56
N PRO A 11 -10.01 -10.06 0.40
CA PRO A 11 -11.43 -9.79 0.30
C PRO A 11 -12.24 -11.01 0.74
N LYS A 12 -13.36 -10.74 1.41
CA LYS A 12 -14.41 -11.75 1.57
C LYS A 12 -15.05 -12.04 0.20
N ASP A 13 -15.64 -13.22 0.06
CA ASP A 13 -16.30 -13.62 -1.19
C ASP A 13 -17.40 -12.61 -1.56
N GLY A 14 -17.38 -12.15 -2.82
CA GLY A 14 -18.30 -11.12 -3.33
C GLY A 14 -17.91 -9.67 -2.99
N LYS A 15 -16.82 -9.45 -2.26
CA LYS A 15 -16.30 -8.13 -1.86
C LYS A 15 -15.03 -7.72 -2.62
N GLU A 16 -14.63 -8.47 -3.64
CA GLU A 16 -13.38 -8.28 -4.38
C GLU A 16 -13.33 -6.93 -5.09
N ARG A 17 -14.46 -6.53 -5.70
CA ARG A 17 -14.57 -5.24 -6.39
C ARG A 17 -14.49 -4.07 -5.42
N GLU A 18 -15.23 -4.16 -4.30
CA GLU A 18 -15.22 -3.13 -3.26
C GLU A 18 -13.82 -2.96 -2.66
N CYS A 19 -13.14 -4.07 -2.39
CA CYS A 19 -11.76 -4.06 -1.91
C CYS A 19 -10.81 -3.39 -2.91
N LEU A 20 -10.89 -3.73 -4.20
CA LEU A 20 -10.10 -3.06 -5.25
C LEU A 20 -10.39 -1.55 -5.32
N GLU A 21 -11.66 -1.15 -5.25
CA GLU A 21 -12.05 0.26 -5.31
C GLU A 21 -11.50 1.04 -4.10
N ILE A 22 -11.58 0.47 -2.90
CA ILE A 22 -11.01 1.06 -1.68
C ILE A 22 -9.49 1.19 -1.80
N SER A 23 -8.78 0.12 -2.17
CA SER A 23 -7.33 0.16 -2.30
C SER A 23 -6.87 1.17 -3.36
N ARG A 24 -7.61 1.33 -4.47
CA ARG A 24 -7.32 2.36 -5.49
C ARG A 24 -7.54 3.77 -4.96
N LYS A 25 -8.63 4.01 -4.23
CA LYS A 25 -8.92 5.32 -3.61
C LYS A 25 -7.84 5.71 -2.61
N ILE A 26 -7.35 4.76 -1.80
CA ILE A 26 -6.24 5.01 -0.85
C ILE A 26 -4.98 5.41 -1.62
N LEU A 27 -4.59 4.63 -2.63
CA LEU A 27 -3.40 4.93 -3.43
C LEU A 27 -3.50 6.29 -4.12
N GLU A 28 -4.67 6.63 -4.66
CA GLU A 28 -4.92 7.91 -5.32
C GLU A 28 -4.88 9.07 -4.33
N TYR A 29 -5.51 8.92 -3.16
CA TYR A 29 -5.47 9.92 -2.11
C TYR A 29 -4.02 10.27 -1.71
N ILE A 30 -3.19 9.25 -1.51
CA ILE A 30 -1.78 9.42 -1.10
C ILE A 30 -0.95 10.08 -2.20
N LYS A 31 -1.20 9.73 -3.47
CA LYS A 31 -0.53 10.36 -4.62
C LYS A 31 -0.91 11.83 -4.76
N THR A 32 -2.17 12.17 -4.56
CA THR A 32 -2.68 13.55 -4.66
C THR A 32 -2.19 14.42 -3.52
N HIS A 33 -2.08 13.87 -2.31
CA HIS A 33 -1.64 14.59 -1.11
C HIS A 33 -0.18 14.27 -0.78
N ARG A 34 0.68 14.20 -1.80
CA ARG A 34 2.07 13.74 -1.68
C ARG A 34 2.85 14.44 -0.57
N ASP A 35 2.60 15.73 -0.37
CA ASP A 35 3.25 16.58 0.63
C ASP A 35 2.93 16.16 2.08
N GLU A 36 1.74 15.62 2.33
CA GLU A 36 1.33 15.07 3.63
C GLU A 36 2.04 13.75 3.97
N PHE A 37 2.53 13.05 2.94
CA PHE A 37 3.15 11.72 3.05
C PHE A 37 4.63 11.72 2.66
N LYS A 38 5.30 12.86 2.75
CA LYS A 38 6.68 13.06 2.27
C LYS A 38 7.70 12.03 2.80
N GLU A 39 7.45 11.47 3.98
CA GLU A 39 8.24 10.40 4.60
C GLU A 39 8.19 9.07 3.85
N ARG A 40 7.10 8.82 3.09
CA ARG A 40 6.96 7.67 2.20
C ARG A 40 7.72 7.96 0.93
N LYS A 41 8.75 7.20 0.62
CA LYS A 41 9.50 7.30 -0.63
C LYS A 41 8.72 6.76 -1.83
N SER A 42 8.03 5.63 -1.66
CA SER A 42 7.20 5.04 -2.73
C SER A 42 6.00 4.29 -2.17
N HIS A 43 4.94 4.18 -2.98
CA HIS A 43 3.70 3.47 -2.64
C HIS A 43 3.22 2.68 -3.85
N ARG A 44 3.05 1.36 -3.69
CA ARG A 44 2.59 0.45 -4.76
C ARG A 44 1.44 -0.42 -4.29
N LEU A 45 0.47 -0.65 -5.18
CA LEU A 45 -0.63 -1.59 -4.98
C LEU A 45 -0.50 -2.73 -5.99
N PHE A 46 -0.52 -3.96 -5.51
CA PHE A 46 -0.52 -5.17 -6.33
C PHE A 46 -1.83 -5.92 -6.16
N ARG A 47 -2.35 -6.47 -7.25
CA ARG A 47 -3.42 -7.46 -7.24
C ARG A 47 -2.82 -8.79 -7.64
N VAL A 48 -2.79 -9.75 -6.72
CA VAL A 48 -2.26 -11.10 -6.95
C VAL A 48 -3.38 -12.12 -6.82
N PHE A 49 -3.26 -13.26 -7.50
CA PHE A 49 -4.24 -14.35 -7.38
C PHE A 49 -3.59 -15.54 -6.69
N ILE A 50 -4.12 -15.93 -5.53
CA ILE A 50 -3.64 -17.06 -4.73
C ILE A 50 -4.80 -18.03 -4.56
N GLY A 51 -4.64 -19.28 -5.02
CA GLY A 51 -5.71 -20.27 -5.01
C GLY A 51 -6.96 -19.84 -5.79
N GLY A 52 -6.78 -19.05 -6.85
CA GLY A 52 -7.89 -18.51 -7.67
C GLY A 52 -8.62 -17.30 -7.05
N LYS A 53 -8.27 -16.89 -5.83
CA LYS A 53 -8.86 -15.71 -5.16
C LYS A 53 -7.95 -14.48 -5.27
N PRO A 54 -8.49 -13.28 -5.54
CA PRO A 54 -7.68 -12.07 -5.61
C PRO A 54 -7.29 -11.58 -4.22
N TRP A 55 -6.03 -11.22 -4.03
CA TRP A 55 -5.51 -10.56 -2.84
C TRP A 55 -4.92 -9.22 -3.26
N PHE A 56 -5.02 -8.22 -2.40
CA PHE A 56 -4.46 -6.90 -2.64
C PHE A 56 -3.31 -6.64 -1.68
N ILE A 57 -2.14 -6.29 -2.20
CA ILE A 57 -0.94 -6.06 -1.42
C ILE A 57 -0.54 -4.61 -1.60
N ASP A 58 -0.54 -3.88 -0.50
CA ASP A 58 -0.12 -2.49 -0.42
C ASP A 58 1.30 -2.43 0.15
N ILE A 59 2.22 -1.80 -0.58
CA ILE A 59 3.63 -1.69 -0.20
C ILE A 59 4.01 -0.23 -0.13
N GLN A 60 4.45 0.19 1.05
CA GLN A 60 4.90 1.55 1.35
C GLN A 60 6.37 1.51 1.75
N GLU A 61 7.22 2.21 1.01
CA GLU A 61 8.64 2.37 1.29
C GLU A 61 8.89 3.69 2.00
N TYR A 62 9.70 3.68 3.05
CA TYR A 62 10.10 4.86 3.82
C TYR A 62 11.61 5.03 3.80
N GLU A 63 12.07 6.28 3.94
CA GLU A 63 13.45 6.54 4.30
C GLU A 63 13.71 6.11 5.77
N ASP A 64 14.96 5.80 6.08
CA ASP A 64 15.39 5.21 7.36
C ASP A 64 14.76 5.93 8.57
N LEU A 65 14.14 5.18 9.48
CA LEU A 65 13.48 5.72 10.68
C LEU A 65 14.46 6.15 11.78
N ASN A 66 15.75 6.27 11.47
CA ASN A 66 16.81 6.50 12.45
C ASN A 66 17.26 7.98 12.42
N PRO A 67 16.68 8.87 13.26
CA PRO A 67 17.03 10.29 13.29
C PRO A 67 18.43 10.57 13.86
N TRP A 68 19.13 9.54 14.37
CA TRP A 68 20.40 9.66 15.10
C TRP A 68 21.66 9.34 14.27
N ARG A 69 21.52 9.14 12.95
CA ARG A 69 22.66 9.02 12.03
C ARG A 69 22.84 10.33 11.26
N ASN A 70 23.34 11.36 11.94
CA ASN A 70 23.98 12.53 11.34
C ASN A 70 25.18 12.94 12.21
#